data_AF-L7CLS3-F1
#
_entry.id   AF-L7CLS3-F1
#
_cell.length_a   1.000
_cell.length_b   1.000
_cell.length_c   1.000
_cell.angle_alpha   90.00
_cell.angle_beta   90.00
_cell.angle_gamma   90.00
#
_symmetry.space_group_name_H-M   'P 1'
#
loop_
_entity.id
_entity.type
_entity.pdbx_description
1 polymer ?
#
loop_
_entity_poly.entity_id
_entity_poly.type
_entity_poly.pdbx_seq_one_letter_code
_entity_poly.pdbx_strand_id
1 'polypeptide(L)'
;MPIPLLSPADQSHWGLFRQPFADSPAVNVPSRPDEFLFASAEHSQARIWLETILRNKVGIAKLNICPGVGATTWARQWMATHGLADLPLDVMGTEATTFDHDVCQQWLSIARSNRSLGIHTLCIVDGTPDQATIQWYKQSLKLDPRCSPMTLLLMGQETFSGVSHTMSVSTDSLARCLAAALSHAGQLRPRVTEDAVKLIAEWANEDYRQLAFWTHVVLAWGARERCQQIDERAIHRLDQQRQAWTSETAAQRSSAAA
;
A
#
# COMPACT_ATOMS: atom_id res chain seq x y z
N MET A 1 1.22 -4.12 -27.08
CA MET A 1 2.48 -4.79 -26.80
C MET A 1 2.25 -5.72 -25.62
N PRO A 2 2.45 -7.04 -25.73
CA PRO A 2 2.77 -7.83 -24.55
C PRO A 2 4.07 -7.23 -24.00
N ILE A 3 4.01 -6.57 -22.85
CA ILE A 3 5.20 -5.96 -22.25
C ILE A 3 6.05 -7.14 -21.77
N PRO A 4 7.24 -7.38 -22.35
CA PRO A 4 8.07 -8.47 -21.90
C PRO A 4 8.44 -8.23 -20.43
N LEU A 5 8.34 -9.28 -19.62
CA LEU A 5 8.94 -9.26 -18.29
C LEU A 5 10.44 -9.05 -18.48
N LEU A 6 10.99 -8.03 -17.81
CA LEU A 6 12.43 -7.77 -17.78
C LEU A 6 13.13 -9.04 -17.31
N SER A 7 14.19 -9.47 -18.00
CA SER A 7 14.98 -10.61 -17.56
C SER A 7 15.61 -10.33 -16.19
N PRO A 8 15.96 -11.33 -15.37
CA PRO A 8 16.67 -11.10 -14.12
C PRO A 8 17.99 -10.33 -14.30
N ALA A 9 18.67 -10.52 -15.45
CA ALA A 9 19.86 -9.77 -15.81
C ALA A 9 19.55 -8.29 -16.12
N ASP A 10 18.43 -8.00 -16.76
CA ASP A 10 17.96 -6.62 -16.96
C ASP A 10 17.54 -6.01 -15.63
N GLN A 11 16.74 -6.70 -14.80
CA GLN A 11 16.36 -6.23 -13.47
C GLN A 11 17.58 -5.89 -12.59
N SER A 12 18.65 -6.70 -12.69
CA SER A 12 19.97 -6.44 -12.11
C SER A 12 20.64 -5.20 -12.70
N HIS A 13 20.65 -5.09 -14.02
CA HIS A 13 21.24 -3.96 -14.76
C HIS A 13 20.54 -2.63 -14.45
N TRP A 14 19.25 -2.69 -14.09
CA TRP A 14 18.42 -1.58 -13.66
C TRP A 14 18.41 -1.38 -12.13
N GLY A 15 19.20 -2.17 -11.37
CA GLY A 15 19.29 -2.07 -9.91
C GLY A 15 17.97 -2.29 -9.16
N LEU A 16 16.98 -2.96 -9.78
CA LEU A 16 15.66 -3.24 -9.21
C LEU A 16 15.66 -4.34 -8.14
N PHE A 17 16.84 -4.73 -7.64
CA PHE A 17 17.00 -5.71 -6.56
C PHE A 17 16.69 -5.12 -5.19
N ARG A 18 15.39 -4.86 -4.98
CA ARG A 18 14.61 -4.90 -3.72
C ARG A 18 13.35 -4.10 -4.01
N GLN A 19 12.44 -4.82 -4.65
CA GLN A 19 11.27 -4.37 -5.36
C GLN A 19 10.38 -3.44 -4.49
N PRO A 20 10.29 -2.12 -4.77
CA PRO A 20 9.22 -1.27 -4.24
C PRO A 20 7.84 -1.64 -4.81
N PHE A 21 7.81 -2.61 -5.73
CA PHE A 21 6.78 -2.85 -6.74
C PHE A 21 6.43 -4.33 -6.89
N ALA A 22 6.96 -5.19 -6.01
CA ALA A 22 6.51 -6.58 -5.93
C ALA A 22 5.08 -6.63 -5.39
N ASP A 23 4.38 -7.72 -5.68
CA ASP A 23 3.21 -8.07 -4.89
C ASP A 23 3.63 -8.16 -3.43
N SER A 24 3.07 -7.26 -2.62
CA SER A 24 3.34 -7.26 -1.19
C SER A 24 2.72 -8.51 -0.56
N PRO A 25 3.41 -9.18 0.36
CA PRO A 25 2.80 -10.22 1.18
C PRO A 25 1.50 -9.73 1.84
N ALA A 26 0.65 -10.68 2.21
CA ALA A 26 -0.58 -10.41 2.95
C ALA A 26 -0.30 -9.70 4.28
N VAL A 27 -1.31 -9.01 4.81
CA VAL A 27 -1.21 -8.18 6.02
C VAL A 27 -0.74 -8.95 7.26
N ASN A 28 -1.02 -10.25 7.33
CA ASN A 28 -0.63 -11.12 8.44
C ASN A 28 0.87 -11.47 8.48
N VAL A 29 1.64 -11.08 7.45
CA VAL A 29 3.09 -11.28 7.39
C VAL A 29 3.79 -9.97 7.78
N PRO A 30 4.45 -9.85 8.94
CA PRO A 30 5.17 -8.64 9.33
C PRO A 30 6.21 -8.20 8.28
N SER A 31 6.45 -6.89 8.17
CA SER A 31 7.50 -6.37 7.28
C SER A 31 8.89 -6.74 7.79
N ARG A 32 9.79 -7.15 6.89
CA ARG A 32 11.19 -7.45 7.25
C ARG A 32 12.08 -6.19 7.25
N PRO A 33 13.19 -6.18 8.01
CA PRO A 33 14.10 -5.03 8.06
C PRO A 33 14.76 -4.67 6.72
N ASP A 34 14.82 -5.60 5.78
CA ASP A 34 15.42 -5.43 4.46
C ASP A 34 14.42 -5.04 3.36
N GLU A 35 13.13 -4.94 3.70
CA GLU A 35 12.11 -4.41 2.80
C GLU A 35 12.30 -2.89 2.63
N PHE A 36 12.33 -2.43 1.37
CA PHE A 36 12.34 -1.00 1.08
C PHE A 36 10.93 -0.44 1.29
N LEU A 37 10.76 0.38 2.32
CA LEU A 37 9.47 0.95 2.69
C LEU A 37 9.54 2.47 2.63
N PHE A 38 8.80 3.05 1.69
CA PHE A 38 8.74 4.50 1.52
C PHE A 38 7.72 5.11 2.50
N ALA A 39 8.15 6.10 3.28
CA ALA A 39 7.29 6.87 4.16
C ALA A 39 6.87 8.17 3.49
N SER A 40 5.59 8.27 3.08
CA SER A 40 5.02 9.51 2.59
C SER A 40 4.45 10.38 3.72
N ALA A 41 4.13 11.64 3.43
CA ALA A 41 3.47 12.53 4.39
C ALA A 41 2.09 11.98 4.78
N GLU A 42 1.36 11.42 3.83
CA GLU A 42 0.04 10.80 4.01
C GLU A 42 0.12 9.56 4.92
N HIS A 43 1.10 8.68 4.71
CA HIS A 43 1.35 7.53 5.59
C HIS A 43 1.78 7.96 7.00
N SER A 44 2.56 9.03 7.11
CA SER A 44 2.96 9.60 8.39
C SER A 44 1.77 10.18 9.14
N GLN A 45 0.85 10.83 8.44
CA GLN A 45 -0.38 11.35 9.02
C GLN A 45 -1.31 10.23 9.49
N ALA A 46 -1.46 9.16 8.69
CA ALA A 46 -2.20 7.97 9.08
C ALA A 46 -1.59 7.29 10.32
N ARG A 47 -0.25 7.26 10.41
CA ARG A 47 0.47 6.77 11.60
C ARG A 47 0.14 7.61 12.84
N ILE A 48 0.28 8.93 12.78
CA ILE A 48 -0.01 9.85 13.90
C ILE A 48 -1.47 9.70 14.37
N TRP A 49 -2.39 9.58 13.42
CA TRP A 49 -3.80 9.32 13.72
C TRP A 49 -4.00 7.98 14.44
N LEU A 50 -3.38 6.90 13.98
CA LEU A 50 -3.49 5.59 14.64
C LEU A 50 -2.87 5.61 16.04
N GLU A 51 -1.71 6.25 16.22
CA GLU A 51 -1.10 6.45 17.54
C GLU A 51 -2.07 7.15 18.50
N THR A 52 -2.78 8.17 18.03
CA THR A 52 -3.79 8.90 18.81
C THR A 52 -4.95 7.97 19.21
N ILE A 53 -5.43 7.13 18.29
CA ILE A 53 -6.50 6.15 18.55
C ILE A 53 -6.08 5.14 19.61
N LEU A 54 -4.86 4.60 19.48
CA LEU A 54 -4.32 3.60 20.39
C LEU A 54 -4.16 4.16 21.80
N ARG A 55 -3.65 5.38 21.93
CA ARG A 55 -3.51 6.10 23.21
C ARG A 55 -4.85 6.37 23.87
N ASN A 56 -5.88 6.67 23.08
CA ASN A 56 -7.24 6.86 23.55
C ASN A 56 -8.04 5.55 23.70
N LYS A 57 -7.41 4.38 23.44
CA LYS A 57 -8.02 3.04 23.55
C LYS A 57 -9.35 2.92 22.81
N VAL A 58 -9.43 3.52 21.62
CA VAL A 58 -10.63 3.45 20.77
C VAL A 58 -10.86 1.99 20.38
N GLY A 59 -12.05 1.47 20.66
CA GLY A 59 -12.34 0.05 20.46
C GLY A 59 -12.41 -0.38 18.99
N ILE A 60 -12.94 0.49 18.12
CA ILE A 60 -13.05 0.26 16.68
C ILE A 60 -12.76 1.54 15.91
N ALA A 61 -11.94 1.43 14.86
CA ALA A 61 -11.59 2.54 13.99
C ALA A 61 -11.55 2.08 12.52
N LYS A 62 -11.73 3.02 11.60
CA LYS A 62 -11.69 2.76 10.15
C LYS A 62 -10.62 3.59 9.47
N LEU A 63 -9.74 2.93 8.71
CA LEU A 63 -8.90 3.57 7.70
C LEU A 63 -9.58 3.44 6.34
N ASN A 64 -10.10 4.55 5.83
CA ASN A 64 -10.66 4.64 4.49
C ASN A 64 -9.51 4.66 3.49
N ILE A 65 -9.46 3.69 2.59
CA ILE A 65 -8.38 3.51 1.63
C ILE A 65 -8.94 3.20 0.25
N CYS A 66 -8.25 3.67 -0.79
CA CYS A 66 -8.41 3.15 -2.14
C CYS A 66 -7.40 2.02 -2.37
N PRO A 67 -7.71 1.02 -3.21
CA PRO A 67 -6.73 0.05 -3.67
C PRO A 67 -5.50 0.75 -4.23
N GLY A 68 -4.31 0.29 -3.85
CA GLY A 68 -3.05 0.80 -4.39
C GLY A 68 -2.40 1.95 -3.62
N VAL A 69 -2.99 2.44 -2.53
CA VAL A 69 -2.40 3.53 -1.71
C VAL A 69 -1.28 3.06 -0.77
N GLY A 70 -0.93 1.77 -0.75
CA GLY A 70 0.12 1.23 0.13
C GLY A 70 -0.33 0.81 1.53
N ALA A 71 -1.64 0.71 1.77
CA ALA A 71 -2.20 0.44 3.10
C ALA A 71 -1.80 -0.90 3.73
N THR A 72 -1.81 -1.98 2.95
CA THR A 72 -1.40 -3.31 3.41
C THR A 72 0.08 -3.28 3.85
N THR A 73 0.95 -2.65 3.06
CA THR A 73 2.37 -2.49 3.38
C THR A 73 2.59 -1.65 4.63
N TRP A 74 1.85 -0.55 4.78
CA TRP A 74 1.85 0.27 5.99
C TRP A 74 1.36 -0.50 7.23
N ALA A 75 0.34 -1.33 7.09
CA ALA A 75 -0.15 -2.19 8.18
C ALA A 75 0.88 -3.25 8.58
N ARG A 76 1.61 -3.83 7.62
CA ARG A 76 2.71 -4.79 7.90
C ARG A 76 3.85 -4.17 8.71
N GLN A 77 4.07 -2.86 8.60
CA GLN A 77 5.01 -2.13 9.47
C GLN A 77 4.53 -2.08 10.92
N TRP A 78 3.22 -1.93 11.11
CA TRP A 78 2.63 -2.02 12.45
C TRP A 78 2.73 -3.44 13.01
N MET A 79 2.54 -4.46 12.18
CA MET A 79 2.75 -5.86 12.57
C MET A 79 4.18 -6.16 13.02
N ALA A 80 5.16 -5.37 12.57
CA ALA A 80 6.57 -5.51 12.96
C ALA A 80 6.94 -4.69 14.20
N THR A 81 6.04 -3.87 14.74
CA THR A 81 6.31 -3.09 15.96
C THR A 81 5.98 -3.90 17.22
N HIS A 82 6.71 -3.62 18.30
CA HIS A 82 6.44 -4.15 19.64
C HIS A 82 5.74 -3.12 20.55
N GLY A 83 5.39 -1.95 20.00
CA GLY A 83 4.80 -0.86 20.77
C GLY A 83 5.20 0.53 20.29
N LEU A 84 4.63 1.52 20.98
CA LEU A 84 5.12 2.89 21.01
C LEU A 84 6.00 3.06 22.25
N ALA A 85 6.74 4.17 22.32
CA ALA A 85 7.70 4.43 23.40
C ALA A 85 7.13 4.26 24.83
N ASP A 86 5.84 4.52 25.00
CA ASP A 86 5.10 4.49 26.27
C ASP A 86 3.85 3.60 26.22
N LEU A 87 3.64 2.85 25.13
CA LEU A 87 2.50 1.96 24.96
C LEU A 87 2.97 0.64 24.33
N PRO A 88 3.19 -0.41 25.13
CA PRO A 88 3.44 -1.75 24.61
C PRO A 88 2.26 -2.22 23.75
N LEU A 89 2.55 -2.75 22.57
CA LEU A 89 1.54 -3.25 21.64
C LEU A 89 1.79 -4.70 21.30
N ASP A 90 0.70 -5.46 21.27
CA ASP A 90 0.61 -6.71 20.54
C ASP A 90 -0.23 -6.45 19.28
N VAL A 91 0.26 -6.87 18.11
CA VAL A 91 -0.35 -6.53 16.82
C VAL A 91 -0.68 -7.80 16.05
N MET A 92 -1.94 -7.92 15.66
CA MET A 92 -2.46 -9.03 14.86
C MET A 92 -3.10 -8.49 13.59
N GLY A 93 -3.03 -9.26 12.50
CA GLY A 93 -3.51 -8.82 11.19
C GLY A 93 -4.08 -9.97 10.40
N THR A 94 -5.16 -9.73 9.65
CA THR A 94 -5.71 -10.72 8.71
C THR A 94 -6.51 -10.05 7.59
N GLU A 95 -6.76 -10.80 6.52
CA GLU A 95 -7.67 -10.38 5.44
C GLU A 95 -9.13 -10.55 5.87
N ALA A 96 -10.01 -9.66 5.44
CA ALA A 96 -11.41 -9.67 5.84
C ALA A 96 -12.16 -10.97 5.49
N THR A 97 -11.77 -11.66 4.42
CA THR A 97 -12.30 -12.97 4.01
C THR A 97 -12.03 -14.08 5.02
N THR A 98 -11.04 -13.88 5.90
CA THR A 98 -10.62 -14.81 6.95
C THR A 98 -11.00 -14.32 8.35
N PHE A 99 -11.65 -13.16 8.46
CA PHE A 99 -12.04 -12.56 9.72
C PHE A 99 -13.52 -12.82 10.01
N ASP A 100 -13.78 -13.82 10.85
CA ASP A 100 -15.11 -14.20 11.30
C ASP A 100 -15.30 -13.98 12.82
N HIS A 101 -16.45 -14.42 13.33
CA HIS A 101 -16.81 -14.32 14.73
C HIS A 101 -15.83 -15.04 15.66
N ASP A 102 -15.40 -16.25 15.30
CA ASP A 102 -14.50 -17.07 16.11
C ASP A 102 -13.12 -16.42 16.21
N VAL A 103 -12.58 -15.93 15.09
CA VAL A 103 -11.32 -15.19 15.06
C VAL A 103 -11.43 -13.90 15.89
N CYS A 104 -12.51 -13.14 15.74
CA CYS A 104 -12.73 -11.93 16.52
C CYS A 104 -12.80 -12.21 18.03
N GLN A 105 -13.49 -13.29 18.42
CA GLN A 105 -13.60 -13.71 19.82
C GLN A 105 -12.25 -14.18 20.38
N GLN A 106 -11.48 -14.94 19.62
CA GLN A 106 -10.13 -15.35 19.99
C GLN A 106 -9.23 -14.13 20.23
N TRP A 107 -9.23 -13.18 19.31
CA TRP A 107 -8.46 -11.94 19.42
C TRP A 107 -8.86 -11.12 20.65
N LEU A 108 -10.15 -11.01 20.93
CA LEU A 108 -10.64 -10.33 22.13
C LEU A 108 -10.20 -11.04 23.43
N SER A 109 -10.13 -12.37 23.44
CA SER A 109 -9.64 -13.15 24.58
C SER A 109 -8.14 -12.91 24.84
N ILE A 110 -7.33 -12.90 23.78
CA ILE A 110 -5.90 -12.55 23.84
C ILE A 110 -5.74 -11.13 24.38
N ALA A 111 -6.49 -10.16 23.83
CA ALA A 111 -6.43 -8.76 24.24
C ALA A 111 -6.77 -8.56 25.72
N ARG A 112 -7.75 -9.27 26.25
CA ARG A 112 -8.09 -9.24 27.69
C ARG A 112 -6.95 -9.76 28.57
N SER A 113 -6.24 -10.78 28.10
CA SER A 113 -5.08 -11.34 28.79
C SER A 113 -3.90 -10.34 28.77
N ASN A 114 -3.59 -9.77 27.60
CA ASN A 114 -2.57 -8.75 27.41
C ASN A 114 -2.80 -7.50 28.28
N ARG A 115 -4.06 -7.08 28.43
CA ARG A 115 -4.43 -5.94 29.28
C ARG A 115 -3.97 -6.10 30.73
N SER A 116 -3.96 -7.32 31.28
CA SER A 116 -3.46 -7.57 32.63
C SER A 116 -1.96 -7.32 32.79
N LEU A 117 -1.22 -7.35 31.67
CA LEU A 117 0.21 -7.06 31.56
C LEU A 117 0.50 -5.60 31.14
N GLY A 118 -0.54 -4.78 30.99
CA GLY A 118 -0.40 -3.40 30.50
C GLY A 118 -0.16 -3.28 28.99
N ILE A 119 -0.32 -4.37 28.24
CA ILE A 119 -0.15 -4.41 26.78
C ILE A 119 -1.50 -4.15 26.11
N HIS A 120 -1.56 -3.23 25.14
CA HIS A 120 -2.75 -2.98 24.34
C HIS A 120 -2.69 -3.77 23.04
N THR A 121 -3.82 -4.31 22.57
CA THR A 121 -3.84 -5.14 21.35
C THR A 121 -4.41 -4.37 20.16
N LEU A 122 -3.66 -4.26 19.07
CA LEU A 122 -4.10 -3.73 17.79
C LEU A 122 -4.43 -4.88 16.84
N CYS A 123 -5.65 -4.91 16.34
CA CYS A 123 -6.13 -5.92 15.41
C CYS A 123 -6.45 -5.26 14.07
N ILE A 124 -5.74 -5.63 13.01
CA ILE A 124 -5.89 -5.05 11.67
C ILE A 124 -6.65 -6.03 10.78
N VAL A 125 -7.71 -5.54 10.14
CA VAL A 125 -8.50 -6.30 9.16
C VAL A 125 -8.44 -5.57 7.82
N ASP A 126 -7.85 -6.22 6.82
CA ASP A 126 -7.72 -5.68 5.46
C ASP A 126 -8.91 -6.10 4.59
N GLY A 127 -9.75 -5.14 4.20
CA GLY A 127 -10.96 -5.33 3.40
C GLY A 127 -12.27 -5.06 4.15
N THR A 128 -13.35 -5.62 3.62
CA THR A 128 -14.70 -5.56 4.21
C THR A 128 -14.98 -6.84 5.00
N PRO A 129 -14.98 -6.80 6.34
CA PRO A 129 -15.41 -7.94 7.16
C PRO A 129 -16.92 -8.09 7.17
N ASP A 130 -17.38 -9.27 7.57
CA ASP A 130 -18.80 -9.54 7.80
C ASP A 130 -19.41 -8.57 8.84
N GLN A 131 -20.58 -8.00 8.52
CA GLN A 131 -21.24 -7.01 9.36
C GLN A 131 -21.73 -7.62 10.68
N ALA A 132 -22.13 -8.89 10.73
CA ALA A 132 -22.60 -9.50 11.97
C ALA A 132 -21.47 -9.61 13.00
N THR A 133 -20.27 -9.97 12.55
CA THR A 133 -19.05 -10.00 13.37
C THR A 133 -18.73 -8.62 13.95
N ILE A 134 -18.79 -7.56 13.12
CA ILE A 134 -18.55 -6.19 13.59
C ILE A 134 -19.62 -5.72 14.59
N GLN A 135 -20.89 -6.06 14.38
CA GLN A 135 -21.96 -5.70 15.31
C GLN A 135 -21.81 -6.43 16.65
N TRP A 136 -21.44 -7.71 16.64
CA TRP A 136 -21.15 -8.47 17.85
C TRP A 136 -20.02 -7.81 18.67
N TYR A 137 -18.93 -7.41 18.01
CA TYR A 137 -17.83 -6.74 18.70
C TYR A 137 -18.25 -5.37 19.27
N LYS A 138 -19.02 -4.58 18.52
CA LYS A 138 -19.58 -3.31 19.01
C LYS A 138 -20.46 -3.50 20.25
N GLN A 139 -21.26 -4.56 20.30
CA GLN A 139 -22.07 -4.89 21.48
C GLN A 139 -21.18 -5.26 22.67
N SER A 140 -20.12 -6.02 22.44
CA SER A 140 -19.14 -6.40 23.46
C SER A 140 -18.45 -5.17 24.09
N LEU A 141 -18.19 -4.11 23.31
CA LEU A 141 -17.64 -2.85 23.82
C LEU A 141 -18.60 -2.09 24.74
N LYS A 142 -19.92 -2.13 24.48
CA LYS A 142 -20.92 -1.45 25.33
C LYS A 142 -20.99 -2.04 26.74
N LEU A 143 -20.59 -3.30 26.90
CA LEU A 143 -20.57 -3.99 28.19
C LEU A 143 -19.40 -3.55 29.08
N ASP A 144 -18.28 -3.11 28.50
CA ASP A 144 -17.13 -2.53 29.22
C ASP A 144 -16.62 -1.25 28.52
N PRO A 145 -17.37 -0.13 28.64
CA PRO A 145 -17.09 1.09 27.88
C PRO A 145 -15.85 1.87 28.38
N ARG A 146 -15.27 1.50 29.52
CA ARG A 146 -14.21 2.29 30.16
C ARG A 146 -12.79 1.85 29.80
N CYS A 147 -12.62 0.71 29.14
CA CYS A 147 -11.30 0.22 28.73
C CYS A 147 -11.45 -0.84 27.64
N SER A 148 -11.46 -0.43 26.37
CA SER A 148 -11.31 -1.42 25.31
C SER A 148 -9.92 -2.07 25.44
N PRO A 149 -9.81 -3.40 25.62
CA PRO A 149 -8.52 -4.09 25.63
C PRO A 149 -7.91 -4.19 24.23
N MET A 150 -8.72 -3.92 23.20
CA MET A 150 -8.40 -4.14 21.80
C MET A 150 -8.83 -2.92 20.97
N THR A 151 -8.02 -2.54 19.99
CA THR A 151 -8.43 -1.65 18.91
C THR A 151 -8.57 -2.47 17.64
N LEU A 152 -9.80 -2.59 17.12
CA LEU A 152 -10.05 -3.20 15.81
C LEU A 152 -9.96 -2.12 14.73
N LEU A 153 -8.89 -2.15 13.94
CA LEU A 153 -8.68 -1.29 12.79
C LEU A 153 -9.19 -1.98 11.53
N LEU A 154 -10.25 -1.45 10.94
CA LEU A 154 -10.78 -1.90 9.66
C LEU A 154 -10.15 -1.06 8.54
N MET A 155 -9.62 -1.67 7.49
CA MET A 155 -9.09 -0.97 6.32
C MET A 155 -9.93 -1.29 5.09
N GLY A 156 -10.42 -0.28 4.37
CA GLY A 156 -11.15 -0.52 3.12
C GLY A 156 -12.00 0.67 2.68
N GLN A 157 -12.79 0.49 1.62
CA GLN A 157 -13.56 1.58 0.98
C GLN A 157 -14.93 1.85 1.62
N GLU A 158 -15.44 0.95 2.46
CA GLU A 158 -16.79 1.07 3.01
C GLU A 158 -16.95 2.23 3.98
N THR A 159 -18.13 2.83 3.94
CA THR A 159 -18.53 3.90 4.85
C THR A 159 -18.62 3.38 6.28
N PHE A 160 -18.08 4.16 7.23
CA PHE A 160 -18.07 3.81 8.63
C PHE A 160 -18.52 5.00 9.47
N SER A 161 -19.59 4.80 10.26
CA SER A 161 -20.05 5.78 11.25
C SER A 161 -19.24 5.63 12.54
N GLY A 162 -18.13 6.38 12.65
CA GLY A 162 -17.28 6.39 13.84
C GLY A 162 -15.93 7.05 13.60
N VAL A 163 -14.97 6.73 14.47
CA VAL A 163 -13.59 7.23 14.35
C VAL A 163 -12.98 6.70 13.05
N SER A 164 -12.67 7.60 12.13
CA SER A 164 -12.12 7.24 10.83
C SER A 164 -11.07 8.24 10.36
N HIS A 165 -10.23 7.80 9.43
CA HIS A 165 -9.28 8.63 8.69
C HIS A 165 -9.17 8.13 7.26
N THR A 166 -8.81 9.02 6.35
CA THR A 166 -8.59 8.66 4.95
C THR A 166 -7.11 8.68 4.66
N MET A 167 -6.59 7.59 4.12
CA MET A 167 -5.23 7.54 3.61
C MET A 167 -5.27 7.49 2.08
N SER A 168 -4.63 8.47 1.48
CA SER A 168 -4.44 8.63 0.05
C SER A 168 -2.95 8.70 -0.27
N VAL A 169 -2.61 8.79 -1.56
CA VAL A 169 -1.24 9.08 -1.98
C VAL A 169 -1.28 10.15 -3.07
N SER A 170 -0.48 11.20 -2.93
CA SER A 170 -0.34 12.22 -3.97
C SER A 170 0.63 11.81 -5.06
N THR A 171 0.48 12.39 -6.26
CA THR A 171 1.45 12.29 -7.36
C THR A 171 2.88 12.66 -6.91
N ASP A 172 3.03 13.70 -6.09
CA ASP A 172 4.33 14.10 -5.53
C ASP A 172 4.95 13.01 -4.65
N SER A 173 4.13 12.35 -3.82
CA SER A 173 4.57 11.22 -3.00
C SER A 173 4.96 10.01 -3.85
N LEU A 174 4.26 9.74 -4.95
CA LEU A 174 4.64 8.72 -5.92
C LEU A 174 5.97 9.05 -6.62
N ALA A 175 6.15 10.30 -7.07
CA ALA A 175 7.38 10.76 -7.70
C ALA A 175 8.58 10.64 -6.76
N ARG A 176 8.43 11.06 -5.50
CA ARG A 176 9.47 10.91 -4.47
C ARG A 176 9.80 9.43 -4.20
N CYS A 177 8.79 8.57 -4.13
CA CYS A 177 8.99 7.13 -3.95
C CYS A 177 9.82 6.54 -5.10
N LEU A 178 9.42 6.83 -6.35
CA LEU A 178 10.11 6.35 -7.53
C LEU A 178 11.54 6.90 -7.63
N ALA A 179 11.75 8.20 -7.37
CA ALA A 179 13.08 8.80 -7.34
C ALA A 179 13.97 8.13 -6.29
N ALA A 180 13.46 7.89 -5.08
CA ALA A 180 14.20 7.23 -4.02
C ALA A 180 14.59 5.79 -4.41
N ALA A 181 13.65 5.03 -4.99
CA ALA A 181 13.90 3.67 -5.46
C ALA A 181 14.98 3.64 -6.57
N LEU A 182 14.87 4.51 -7.57
CA LEU A 182 15.83 4.60 -8.66
C LEU A 182 17.21 5.11 -8.18
N SER A 183 17.24 5.98 -7.18
CA SER A 183 18.48 6.43 -6.54
C SER A 183 19.18 5.29 -5.80
N HIS A 184 18.41 4.51 -5.03
CA HIS A 184 18.92 3.31 -4.35
C HIS A 184 19.48 2.28 -5.34
N ALA A 185 18.83 2.13 -6.48
CA ALA A 185 19.25 1.30 -7.60
C ALA A 185 20.45 1.85 -8.42
N GLY A 186 20.92 3.07 -8.10
CA GLY A 186 21.98 3.75 -8.86
C GLY A 186 21.59 4.21 -10.28
N GLN A 187 20.29 4.32 -10.57
CA GLN A 187 19.75 4.65 -11.90
C GLN A 187 19.26 6.10 -12.04
N LEU A 188 18.98 6.79 -10.93
CA LEU A 188 18.52 8.17 -10.95
C LEU A 188 19.66 9.13 -11.32
N ARG A 189 19.50 9.87 -12.42
CA ARG A 189 20.46 10.77 -13.09
C ARG A 189 21.44 10.15 -14.12
N PRO A 190 22.03 8.95 -14.00
CA PRO A 190 22.76 8.35 -15.13
C PRO A 190 21.79 7.82 -16.20
N ARG A 191 20.55 7.48 -15.83
CA ARG A 191 19.66 6.73 -16.73
C ARG A 191 18.22 7.18 -16.76
N VAL A 192 17.65 7.63 -15.64
CA VAL A 192 16.31 8.22 -15.59
C VAL A 192 16.40 9.60 -14.96
N THR A 193 15.78 10.60 -15.60
CA THR A 193 15.76 11.99 -15.06
C THR A 193 14.62 12.20 -14.07
N GLU A 194 14.70 13.27 -13.27
CA GLU A 194 13.64 13.63 -12.32
C GLU A 194 12.33 14.00 -13.02
N ASP A 195 12.38 14.62 -14.20
CA ASP A 195 11.18 14.95 -14.96
C ASP A 195 10.50 13.71 -15.54
N ALA A 196 11.30 12.71 -15.99
CA ALA A 196 10.75 11.41 -16.35
C ALA A 196 10.05 10.72 -15.17
N VAL A 197 10.61 10.83 -13.96
CA VAL A 197 9.99 10.30 -12.74
C VAL A 197 8.64 10.97 -12.46
N LYS A 198 8.53 12.29 -12.59
CA LYS A 198 7.26 13.01 -12.39
C LYS A 198 6.18 12.56 -13.37
N LEU A 199 6.53 12.44 -14.66
CA LEU A 199 5.59 11.98 -15.68
C LEU A 199 5.11 10.54 -15.44
N ILE A 200 6.00 9.65 -15.00
CA ILE A 200 5.62 8.28 -14.62
C ILE A 200 4.67 8.29 -13.42
N ALA A 201 4.92 9.15 -12.44
CA ALA A 201 4.05 9.32 -11.28
C ALA A 201 2.67 9.88 -11.65
N GLU A 202 2.59 10.79 -12.62
CA GLU A 202 1.32 11.29 -13.16
C GLU A 202 0.52 10.16 -13.84
N TRP A 203 1.17 9.31 -14.64
CA TRP A 203 0.51 8.16 -15.26
C TRP A 203 0.01 7.12 -14.25
N ALA A 204 0.66 7.06 -13.08
CA ALA A 204 0.28 6.17 -12.00
C ALA A 204 -1.02 6.57 -11.30
N ASN A 205 -1.49 7.82 -11.48
CA ASN A 205 -2.80 8.29 -11.00
C ASN A 205 -3.10 7.88 -9.54
N GLU A 206 -2.20 8.24 -8.62
CA GLU A 206 -2.37 8.01 -7.18
C GLU A 206 -2.47 6.52 -6.78
N ASP A 207 -1.85 5.60 -7.54
CA ASP A 207 -1.80 4.16 -7.24
C ASP A 207 -0.35 3.62 -7.36
N TYR A 208 0.20 3.09 -6.28
CA TYR A 208 1.55 2.49 -6.27
C TYR A 208 1.69 1.26 -7.18
N ARG A 209 0.61 0.53 -7.45
CA ARG A 209 0.61 -0.60 -8.40
C ARG A 209 0.67 -0.10 -9.83
N GLN A 210 0.02 1.02 -10.13
CA GLN A 210 0.16 1.68 -11.42
C GLN A 210 1.56 2.31 -11.55
N LEU A 211 2.12 2.85 -10.46
CA LEU A 211 3.50 3.35 -10.43
C LEU A 211 4.50 2.23 -10.76
N ALA A 212 4.34 1.06 -10.13
CA ALA A 212 5.10 -0.15 -10.43
C ALA A 212 5.02 -0.51 -11.91
N PHE A 213 3.79 -0.62 -12.41
CA PHE A 213 3.50 -1.00 -13.78
C PHE A 213 4.13 -0.03 -14.80
N TRP A 214 3.89 1.27 -14.66
CA TRP A 214 4.41 2.26 -15.60
C TRP A 214 5.92 2.40 -15.53
N THR A 215 6.51 2.29 -14.33
CA THR A 215 7.96 2.24 -14.18
C THR A 215 8.55 1.06 -14.97
N HIS A 216 7.96 -0.14 -14.82
CA HIS A 216 8.38 -1.32 -15.57
C HIS A 216 8.26 -1.11 -17.08
N VAL A 217 7.13 -0.58 -17.55
CA VAL A 217 6.89 -0.30 -18.97
C VAL A 217 7.96 0.64 -19.53
N VAL A 218 8.24 1.74 -18.83
CA VAL A 218 9.23 2.73 -19.26
C VAL A 218 10.62 2.15 -19.33
N LEU A 219 11.04 1.40 -18.30
CA LEU A 219 12.37 0.79 -18.26
C LEU A 219 12.53 -0.27 -19.36
N ALA A 220 11.52 -1.12 -19.56
CA ALA A 220 11.52 -2.14 -20.62
C ALA A 220 11.56 -1.51 -22.01
N TRP A 221 10.79 -0.45 -22.24
CA TRP A 221 10.83 0.29 -23.49
C TRP A 221 12.19 0.97 -23.71
N GLY A 222 12.72 1.64 -22.69
CA GLY A 222 14.04 2.30 -22.77
C GLY A 222 15.16 1.32 -23.06
N ALA A 223 15.09 0.09 -22.52
CA ALA A 223 15.99 -1.01 -22.86
C ALA A 223 15.91 -1.39 -24.34
N ARG A 224 14.69 -1.59 -24.85
CA ARG A 224 14.42 -2.00 -26.23
C ARG A 224 14.90 -0.95 -27.23
N GLU A 225 14.62 0.32 -26.97
CA GLU A 225 15.01 1.45 -27.80
C GLU A 225 16.46 1.90 -27.56
N ARG A 226 17.21 1.18 -26.69
CA ARG A 226 18.61 1.48 -26.33
C ARG A 226 18.83 2.93 -25.91
N CYS A 227 17.87 3.48 -25.16
CA CYS A 227 17.98 4.83 -24.61
C CYS A 227 19.18 4.89 -23.65
N GLN A 228 20.10 5.81 -23.92
CA GLN A 228 21.22 6.09 -23.00
C GLN A 228 20.69 6.74 -21.72
N GLN A 229 19.71 7.63 -21.86
CA GLN A 229 18.98 8.27 -20.78
C GLN A 229 17.50 8.36 -21.14
N ILE A 230 16.63 8.14 -20.17
CA ILE A 230 15.19 8.29 -20.25
C ILE A 230 14.86 9.63 -19.61
N ASP A 231 14.68 10.63 -20.47
CA ASP A 231 14.29 11.99 -20.13
C ASP A 231 12.81 12.26 -20.51
N GLU A 232 12.34 13.47 -20.27
CA GLU A 232 10.99 13.92 -20.65
C GLU A 232 10.67 13.65 -22.14
N ARG A 233 11.63 13.89 -23.04
CA ARG A 233 11.45 13.66 -24.48
C ARG A 233 11.28 12.17 -24.80
N ALA A 234 12.02 11.30 -24.12
CA ALA A 234 11.87 9.86 -24.25
C ALA A 234 10.48 9.40 -23.79
N ILE A 235 10.00 9.92 -22.65
CA ILE A 235 8.66 9.62 -22.13
C ILE A 235 7.55 10.08 -23.09
N HIS A 236 7.66 11.29 -23.67
CA HIS A 236 6.69 11.75 -24.67
C HIS A 236 6.68 10.91 -25.95
N ARG A 237 7.84 10.44 -26.42
CA ARG A 237 7.91 9.52 -27.56
C ARG A 237 7.19 8.20 -27.27
N LEU A 238 7.40 7.64 -26.07
CA LEU A 238 6.67 6.45 -25.63
C LEU A 238 5.16 6.70 -25.60
N ASP A 239 4.72 7.84 -25.07
CA ASP A 239 3.29 8.16 -25.02
C ASP A 239 2.66 8.29 -26.41
N GLN A 240 3.34 8.96 -27.34
CA GLN A 240 2.90 9.05 -28.74
C GLN A 240 2.76 7.66 -29.38
N GLN A 241 3.74 6.77 -29.18
CA GLN A 241 3.67 5.39 -29.68
C GLN A 241 2.52 4.60 -29.05
N ARG A 242 2.25 4.80 -27.76
CA ARG A 242 1.11 4.20 -27.04
C ARG A 242 -0.22 4.65 -27.63
N GLN A 243 -0.39 5.94 -27.89
CA GLN A 243 -1.62 6.52 -28.44
C GLN A 243 -1.89 6.07 -29.88
N ALA A 244 -0.85 6.03 -30.72
CA ALA A 244 -0.94 5.54 -32.10
C ALA A 244 -1.42 4.08 -32.14
N TRP A 245 -0.81 3.21 -31.32
CA TRP A 245 -1.19 1.80 -31.27
C TRP A 245 -2.61 1.56 -30.74
N THR A 246 -3.05 2.34 -29.75
CA THR A 246 -4.42 2.25 -29.21
C THR A 246 -5.45 2.61 -30.29
N SER A 247 -5.15 3.63 -31.10
CA SER A 247 -5.98 4.07 -32.22
C SER A 247 -6.05 3.02 -33.33
N GLU A 248 -4.92 2.43 -33.71
CA GLU A 248 -4.87 1.34 -34.71
C GLU A 248 -5.62 0.09 -34.27
N THR A 249 -5.49 -0.29 -33.00
CA THR A 249 -6.17 -1.47 -32.43
C THR A 249 -7.69 -1.24 -32.36
N ALA A 250 -8.12 -0.02 -32.03
CA ALA A 250 -9.53 0.36 -32.04
C ALA A 250 -10.09 0.32 -33.48
N ALA A 251 -9.35 0.83 -34.46
CA ALA A 251 -9.76 0.80 -35.87
C ALA A 251 -9.91 -0.65 -36.41
N GLN A 252 -8.98 -1.54 -36.08
CA GLN A 252 -9.04 -2.96 -36.49
C GLN A 252 -10.20 -3.74 -35.85
N ARG A 253 -10.56 -3.43 -34.60
CA ARG A 253 -11.73 -4.04 -33.95
C ARG A 253 -13.04 -3.58 -34.57
N SER A 254 -13.14 -2.30 -34.92
CA SER A 254 -14.30 -1.74 -35.60
C SER A 254 -14.49 -2.31 -37.01
N SER A 255 -13.40 -2.55 -37.74
CA SER A 255 -13.47 -3.18 -39.07
C SER A 255 -13.75 -4.68 -39.03
N ALA A 256 -13.39 -5.38 -37.95
CA ALA A 256 -13.68 -6.81 -37.77
C ALA A 256 -15.10 -7.07 -37.23
N ALA A 257 -15.76 -6.04 -36.71
CA ALA A 257 -17.14 -6.08 -36.24
C ALA A 257 -18.18 -5.57 -37.27
N ALA A 258 -17.71 -5.10 -38.43
CA ALA A 258 -18.52 -4.67 -39.58
C ALA A 258 -18.51 -5.75 -40.67
#